data_AF-A0A7S3DS81-F1
#
_entry.id   AF-A0A7S3DS81-F1
#
_cell.length_a   1.000
_cell.length_b   1.000
_cell.length_c   1.000
_cell.angle_alpha   90.00
_cell.angle_beta   90.00
_cell.angle_gamma   90.00
#
_symmetry.space_group_name_H-M   'P 1'
#
loop_
_entity.id
_entity.type
_entity.pdbx_description
1 polymer ?
#
loop_
_entity_poly.entity_id
_entity_poly.type
_entity_poly.pdbx_seq_one_letter_code
_entity_poly.pdbx_strand_id
1 'polypeptide(L)'
;MGDKNVFFGSGGEANKLRSGSRYSTLIETCCLDYVGVQKRGKREFVEKCIIRRILVEGGRFFVVEPKGMMLELSPDKDMSKIFDKVSQALRDRAKEKKMQFMCEVADRLSKAERRLEAEEAEAAAMQRQLALIEQKKSYE
;
A
#
# COMPACT_ATOMS: atom_id res chain seq x y z
N MET A 1 8.78 28.54 -2.28
CA MET A 1 8.95 27.60 -1.15
C MET A 1 9.02 26.21 -1.72
N GLY A 2 10.01 25.41 -1.31
CA GLY A 2 10.47 24.21 -2.05
C GLY A 2 9.44 23.09 -2.11
N ASP A 3 9.08 22.67 -3.31
CA ASP A 3 8.18 21.57 -3.63
C ASP A 3 8.67 20.17 -3.17
N LYS A 4 9.74 20.06 -2.38
CA LYS A 4 10.42 18.80 -2.02
C LYS A 4 10.55 18.59 -0.50
N ASN A 5 9.79 19.35 0.28
CA ASN A 5 9.76 19.22 1.73
C ASN A 5 9.09 17.91 2.16
N VAL A 6 9.70 17.22 3.11
CA VAL A 6 9.23 15.97 3.72
C VAL A 6 8.67 16.28 5.09
N PHE A 7 7.37 16.05 5.27
CA PHE A 7 6.67 16.30 6.53
C PHE A 7 6.43 14.98 7.25
N PHE A 8 6.98 14.84 8.45
CA PHE A 8 6.77 13.71 9.34
C PHE A 8 5.60 14.02 10.29
N GLY A 9 4.44 13.42 10.03
CA GLY A 9 3.25 13.49 10.88
C GLY A 9 2.16 12.53 10.40
N SER A 10 1.40 11.97 11.35
CA SER A 10 0.25 11.10 11.06
C SER A 10 -1.05 11.88 11.27
N GLY A 11 -1.76 12.18 10.16
CA GLY A 11 -3.08 12.85 10.18
C GLY A 11 -3.06 14.36 10.44
N GLY A 12 -4.03 15.09 9.90
CA GLY A 12 -4.23 16.54 10.16
C GLY A 12 -3.54 17.50 9.20
N GLU A 13 -3.16 18.70 9.69
CA GLU A 13 -2.58 19.83 8.92
C GLU A 13 -1.34 19.47 8.10
N ALA A 14 -0.56 18.46 8.52
CA ALA A 14 0.58 17.91 7.76
C ALA A 14 0.18 17.37 6.37
N ASN A 15 -1.07 16.89 6.21
CA ASN A 15 -1.64 16.45 4.94
C ASN A 15 -2.44 17.54 4.20
N LYS A 16 -2.71 18.70 4.84
CA LYS A 16 -3.45 19.82 4.22
C LYS A 16 -2.55 20.78 3.43
N LEU A 17 -1.24 20.65 3.55
CA LEU A 17 -0.28 21.45 2.77
C LEU A 17 -0.29 20.99 1.31
N ARG A 18 -0.87 21.84 0.46
CA ARG A 18 -1.17 21.62 -0.98
C ARG A 18 0.06 21.45 -1.88
N SER A 19 1.28 21.41 -1.32
CA SER A 19 2.56 21.27 -2.05
C SER A 19 3.26 19.93 -1.76
N GLY A 20 2.50 18.84 -1.72
CA GLY A 20 2.94 17.54 -1.19
C GLY A 20 2.96 16.39 -2.21
N SER A 21 3.40 16.62 -3.45
CA SER A 21 3.48 15.53 -4.45
C SER A 21 4.72 14.64 -4.35
N ARG A 22 5.61 14.77 -3.34
CA ARG A 22 6.99 14.25 -3.50
C ARG A 22 7.54 13.29 -2.45
N TYR A 23 6.95 13.16 -1.26
CA TYR A 23 7.39 12.12 -0.29
C TYR A 23 6.59 10.82 -0.43
N SER A 24 5.27 10.90 -0.54
CA SER A 24 4.41 9.71 -0.72
C SER A 24 4.78 8.94 -1.99
N THR A 25 5.02 9.62 -3.11
CA THR A 25 5.47 9.00 -4.37
C THR A 25 6.88 8.42 -4.27
N LEU A 26 7.81 9.08 -3.59
CA LEU A 26 9.18 8.58 -3.41
C LEU A 26 9.19 7.35 -2.50
N ILE A 27 8.44 7.40 -1.40
CA ILE A 27 8.19 6.25 -0.53
C ILE A 27 7.47 5.14 -1.30
N GLU A 28 6.49 5.46 -2.14
CA GLU A 28 5.76 4.48 -2.94
C GLU A 28 6.65 3.73 -3.93
N THR A 29 7.57 4.45 -4.58
CA THR A 29 8.56 3.90 -5.51
C THR A 29 9.57 3.03 -4.77
N CYS A 30 10.13 3.53 -3.66
CA CYS A 30 11.15 2.81 -2.89
C CYS A 30 10.58 1.74 -1.93
N CYS A 31 9.27 1.74 -1.67
CA CYS A 31 8.60 0.75 -0.83
C CYS A 31 8.68 -0.65 -1.45
N LEU A 32 8.64 -0.76 -2.77
CA LEU A 32 8.81 -2.04 -3.46
C LEU A 32 10.21 -2.63 -3.21
N ASP A 33 11.24 -1.79 -3.34
CA ASP A 33 12.62 -2.18 -3.03
C ASP A 33 12.79 -2.55 -1.56
N TYR A 34 12.14 -1.81 -0.65
CA TYR A 34 12.16 -2.08 0.79
C TYR A 34 11.48 -3.42 1.15
N VAL A 35 10.33 -3.72 0.55
CA VAL A 35 9.56 -4.96 0.80
C VAL A 35 10.23 -6.17 0.16
N GLY A 36 10.82 -6.03 -1.03
CA GLY A 36 11.53 -7.11 -1.72
C GLY A 36 12.81 -7.58 -1.00
N VAL A 37 13.30 -6.77 -0.07
CA VAL A 37 14.49 -7.09 0.71
C VAL A 37 14.15 -7.86 1.99
N GLN A 38 14.51 -9.15 2.01
CA GLN A 38 14.31 -10.04 3.16
C GLN A 38 15.34 -9.86 4.30
N LYS A 39 16.53 -9.28 4.03
CA LYS A 39 17.59 -9.12 5.05
C LYS A 39 17.57 -7.73 5.69
N ARG A 40 17.55 -7.67 7.03
CA ARG A 40 17.52 -6.43 7.84
C ARG A 40 18.59 -5.40 7.44
N GLY A 41 19.84 -5.82 7.22
CA GLY A 41 20.92 -4.89 6.84
C GLY A 41 20.76 -4.25 5.46
N LYS A 42 20.03 -4.88 4.55
CA LYS A 42 19.73 -4.31 3.22
C LYS A 42 18.56 -3.30 3.29
N ARG A 43 17.69 -3.37 4.29
CA ARG A 43 16.63 -2.37 4.52
C ARG A 43 17.19 -1.04 4.98
N GLU A 44 18.16 -1.09 5.89
CA GLU A 44 18.92 0.09 6.33
C GLU A 44 19.63 0.78 5.17
N PHE A 45 20.16 0.01 4.20
CA PHE A 45 20.73 0.57 2.98
C PHE A 45 19.68 1.32 2.14
N VAL A 46 18.50 0.75 1.94
CA VAL A 46 17.39 1.40 1.21
C VAL A 46 16.96 2.69 1.91
N GLU A 47 16.83 2.67 3.23
CA GLU A 47 16.50 3.85 4.05
C GLU A 47 17.55 4.97 3.88
N LYS A 48 18.85 4.63 3.93
CA LYS A 48 19.94 5.59 3.68
C LYS A 48 19.91 6.16 2.26
N CYS A 49 19.62 5.33 1.26
CA CYS A 49 19.49 5.77 -0.13
C CYS A 49 18.35 6.77 -0.32
N ILE A 50 17.20 6.51 0.31
CA ILE A 50 16.03 7.41 0.29
C ILE A 50 16.37 8.77 0.90
N ILE A 51 16.96 8.78 2.09
CA ILE A 51 17.33 10.02 2.78
C ILE A 51 18.33 10.82 1.95
N ARG A 52 19.36 10.16 1.43
CA ARG A 52 20.36 10.81 0.57
C ARG A 52 19.73 11.42 -0.68
N ARG A 53 18.80 10.71 -1.33
CA ARG A 53 18.11 11.21 -2.52
C ARG A 53 17.29 12.46 -2.21
N ILE A 54 16.55 12.46 -1.11
CA ILE A 54 15.77 13.63 -0.66
C ILE A 54 16.71 14.83 -0.46
N LEU A 55 17.84 14.64 0.21
CA LEU A 55 18.81 15.71 0.48
C LEU A 55 19.47 16.25 -0.79
N VAL A 56 19.92 15.37 -1.71
CA VAL A 56 20.52 15.76 -3.00
C VAL A 56 19.53 16.55 -3.84
N GLU A 57 18.26 16.19 -3.77
CA GLU A 57 17.20 16.87 -4.49
C GLU A 57 16.81 18.23 -3.88
N GLY A 58 17.41 18.63 -2.75
CA GLY A 58 17.12 19.87 -2.03
C GLY A 58 15.92 19.77 -1.09
N GLY A 59 15.50 18.55 -0.75
CA GLY A 59 14.44 18.29 0.20
C GLY A 59 14.87 18.52 1.64
N ARG A 60 13.92 18.96 2.46
CA ARG A 60 14.09 19.22 3.89
C ARG A 60 13.17 18.32 4.69
N PHE A 61 13.57 17.99 5.90
CA PHE A 61 12.79 17.15 6.80
C PHE A 61 12.13 18.01 7.87
N PHE A 62 10.84 17.81 8.10
CA PHE A 62 10.08 18.53 9.10
C PHE A 62 9.35 17.56 10.01
N VAL A 63 9.23 17.87 11.28
CA VAL A 63 8.37 17.15 12.24
C VAL A 63 7.33 18.10 12.80
N VAL A 64 6.11 17.61 13.00
CA VAL A 64 5.06 18.37 13.68
C VAL A 64 5.09 18.05 15.17
N GLU A 65 5.31 19.06 15.99
CA GLU A 65 5.27 18.95 17.45
C GLU A 65 3.82 18.95 17.98
N PRO A 66 3.57 18.48 19.22
CA PRO A 66 2.22 18.40 19.80
C PRO A 66 1.43 19.72 19.83
N LYS A 67 2.13 20.86 19.74
CA LYS A 67 1.53 22.21 19.70
C LYS A 67 1.24 22.70 18.27
N GLY A 68 1.37 21.84 17.26
CA GLY A 68 1.19 22.19 15.84
C GLY A 68 2.37 22.92 15.21
N MET A 69 3.47 23.12 15.95
CA MET A 69 4.67 23.77 15.42
C MET A 69 5.43 22.82 14.49
N MET A 70 5.89 23.35 13.36
CA MET A 70 6.71 22.62 12.40
C MET A 70 8.17 22.90 12.68
N LEU A 71 8.91 21.85 13.03
CA LEU A 71 10.34 21.93 13.28
C LEU A 71 11.11 21.29 12.13
N GLU A 72 12.02 22.04 11.49
CA GLU A 72 12.96 21.50 10.51
C GLU A 72 14.02 20.65 11.23
N LEU A 73 14.18 19.40 10.81
CA LEU A 73 15.22 18.49 11.30
C LEU A 73 16.49 18.72 10.49
N SER A 74 17.60 18.96 11.18
CA SER A 74 18.90 19.13 10.55
C SER A 74 19.52 17.76 10.27
N PRO A 75 19.93 17.44 9.02
CA PRO A 75 20.56 16.16 8.69
C PRO A 75 21.82 15.88 9.52
N ASP A 76 22.56 16.92 9.92
CA ASP A 76 23.81 16.78 10.68
C ASP A 76 23.57 16.44 12.15
N LYS A 77 22.40 16.80 12.71
CA LYS A 77 22.09 16.68 14.14
C LYS A 77 21.01 15.65 14.44
N ASP A 78 20.06 15.47 13.53
CA ASP A 78 18.85 14.67 13.73
C ASP A 78 18.79 13.44 12.81
N MET A 79 19.92 13.01 12.23
CA MET A 79 19.97 11.89 11.28
C MET A 79 19.29 10.62 11.83
N SER A 80 19.48 10.31 13.11
CA SER A 80 18.85 9.16 13.77
C SER A 80 17.31 9.27 13.74
N LYS A 81 16.77 10.44 14.08
CA LYS A 81 15.32 10.69 14.04
C LYS A 81 14.76 10.64 12.63
N ILE A 82 15.49 11.22 11.66
CA ILE A 82 15.12 11.17 10.24
C ILE A 82 15.03 9.72 9.78
N PHE A 83 16.03 8.91 10.13
CA PHE A 83 16.07 7.49 9.82
C PHE A 83 14.90 6.72 10.42
N ASP A 84 14.63 6.90 11.71
CA ASP A 84 13.49 6.26 12.39
C ASP A 84 12.15 6.60 11.73
N LYS A 85 11.96 7.86 11.35
CA LYS A 85 10.73 8.32 10.68
C LYS A 85 10.60 7.80 9.26
N VAL A 86 11.68 7.73 8.49
CA VAL A 86 11.69 7.12 7.15
C VAL A 86 11.40 5.63 7.25
N SER A 87 12.04 4.94 8.19
CA SER A 87 11.80 3.52 8.45
C SER A 87 10.35 3.24 8.87
N GLN A 88 9.78 4.08 9.74
CA GLN A 88 8.37 4.00 10.13
C GLN A 88 7.44 4.20 8.93
N ALA A 89 7.67 5.24 8.12
CA ALA A 89 6.87 5.51 6.94
C ALA A 89 6.89 4.34 5.92
N LEU A 90 8.06 3.73 5.70
CA LEU A 90 8.20 2.56 4.84
C LEU A 90 7.45 1.34 5.39
N ARG A 91 7.51 1.10 6.71
CA ARG A 91 6.77 0.01 7.36
C ARG A 91 5.26 0.21 7.25
N ASP A 92 4.78 1.42 7.49
CA ASP A 92 3.34 1.71 7.42
C ASP A 92 2.83 1.59 6.00
N ARG A 93 3.56 2.12 5.00
CA ARG A 93 3.21 1.95 3.59
C ARG A 93 3.25 0.47 3.14
N ALA A 94 4.21 -0.31 3.63
CA ALA A 94 4.27 -1.74 3.35
C ALA A 94 3.06 -2.49 3.91
N LYS A 95 2.59 -2.12 5.11
CA LYS A 95 1.35 -2.67 5.69
C LYS A 95 0.13 -2.30 4.87
N GLU A 96 0.02 -1.04 4.45
CA GLU A 96 -1.07 -0.58 3.58
C GLU A 96 -1.11 -1.34 2.26
N LYS A 97 0.03 -1.45 1.54
CA LYS A 97 0.10 -2.20 0.28
C LYS A 97 -0.25 -3.68 0.47
N LYS A 98 0.20 -4.29 1.59
CA LYS A 98 -0.17 -5.67 1.92
C LYS A 98 -1.68 -5.80 2.14
N MET A 99 -2.31 -4.85 2.84
CA MET A 99 -3.75 -4.85 3.06
C MET A 99 -4.52 -4.71 1.74
N GLN A 100 -4.12 -3.76 0.88
CA GLN A 100 -4.73 -3.56 -0.44
C GLN A 100 -4.68 -4.84 -1.28
N PHE A 101 -3.50 -5.49 -1.34
CA PHE A 101 -3.34 -6.75 -2.05
C PHE A 101 -4.26 -7.86 -1.48
N MET A 102 -4.34 -7.98 -0.15
CA MET A 102 -5.22 -8.98 0.48
C MET A 102 -6.70 -8.73 0.17
N CYS A 103 -7.15 -7.48 0.18
CA CYS A 103 -8.52 -7.13 -0.22
C CYS A 103 -8.79 -7.48 -1.69
N GLU A 104 -7.87 -7.13 -2.60
CA GLU A 104 -8.02 -7.47 -4.03
C GLU A 104 -8.08 -8.98 -4.27
N VAL A 105 -7.28 -9.75 -3.56
CA VAL A 105 -7.30 -11.23 -3.62
C VAL A 105 -8.62 -11.77 -3.08
N ALA A 106 -9.10 -11.26 -1.94
CA ALA A 106 -10.38 -11.67 -1.37
C ALA A 106 -11.56 -11.38 -2.30
N ASP A 107 -11.58 -10.20 -2.94
CA ASP A 107 -12.60 -9.83 -3.92
C ASP A 107 -12.58 -10.75 -5.15
N ARG A 108 -11.39 -11.13 -5.62
CA ARG A 108 -11.25 -12.04 -6.76
C ARG A 108 -11.71 -13.46 -6.40
N LEU A 109 -11.37 -13.94 -5.22
CA LEU A 109 -11.81 -15.25 -4.72
C LEU A 109 -13.33 -15.28 -4.58
N SER A 110 -13.94 -14.27 -3.95
CA SER A 110 -15.39 -14.20 -3.79
C SER A 110 -16.13 -14.16 -5.14
N LYS A 111 -15.57 -13.46 -6.14
CA LYS A 111 -16.14 -13.46 -7.50
C LYS A 111 -15.99 -14.82 -8.20
N ALA A 112 -14.92 -15.56 -7.94
CA ALA A 112 -14.72 -16.89 -8.50
C ALA A 112 -15.68 -17.91 -7.88
N GLU A 113 -15.87 -17.86 -6.56
CA GLU A 113 -16.82 -18.72 -5.83
C GLU A 113 -18.25 -18.55 -6.37
N ARG A 114 -18.72 -17.31 -6.53
CA ARG A 114 -20.06 -17.04 -7.09
C ARG A 114 -20.24 -17.54 -8.52
N ARG A 115 -19.17 -17.55 -9.33
CA ARG A 115 -19.22 -18.08 -10.70
C ARG A 115 -19.32 -19.60 -10.68
N LEU A 116 -18.55 -20.25 -9.83
CA LEU A 116 -18.62 -21.70 -9.66
C LEU A 116 -20.02 -22.14 -9.19
N GLU A 117 -20.58 -21.45 -8.20
CA GLU A 117 -21.95 -21.71 -7.72
C GLU A 117 -23.01 -21.52 -8.83
N ALA A 118 -22.84 -20.51 -9.68
CA ALA A 118 -23.73 -20.27 -10.82
C ALA A 118 -23.61 -21.38 -11.88
N GLU A 119 -22.39 -21.80 -12.22
CA GLU A 119 -22.13 -22.91 -13.15
C GLU A 119 -22.71 -24.24 -12.63
N GLU A 120 -22.56 -24.52 -11.34
CA GLU A 120 -23.15 -25.70 -10.69
C GLU A 120 -24.69 -25.66 -10.72
N ALA A 121 -25.29 -24.48 -10.48
CA ALA A 121 -26.74 -24.30 -10.54
C ALA A 121 -27.28 -24.49 -11.97
N GLU A 122 -26.58 -23.98 -12.99
CA GLU A 122 -26.93 -24.18 -14.39
C GLU A 122 -26.81 -25.65 -14.81
N ALA A 123 -25.73 -26.33 -14.41
CA ALA A 123 -25.54 -27.76 -14.67
C ALA A 123 -26.65 -28.60 -14.02
N ALA A 124 -27.02 -28.29 -12.77
CA ALA A 124 -28.12 -28.96 -12.08
C ALA A 124 -29.47 -28.71 -12.75
N ALA A 125 -29.73 -27.49 -13.24
CA ALA A 125 -30.95 -27.18 -13.98
C ALA A 125 -31.03 -27.96 -15.30
N MET A 126 -29.92 -28.07 -16.04
CA MET A 126 -29.83 -28.84 -17.29
C MET A 126 -30.09 -30.33 -17.04
N GLN A 127 -29.50 -30.92 -16.00
CA GLN A 127 -29.75 -32.32 -15.62
C GLN A 127 -31.22 -32.58 -15.30
N ARG A 128 -31.89 -31.66 -14.59
CA ARG A 128 -33.33 -31.78 -14.33
C ARG A 128 -34.17 -31.74 -15.59
N GLN A 129 -33.82 -30.88 -16.55
CA GLN A 129 -34.51 -30.83 -17.85
C GLN A 129 -34.35 -32.13 -18.63
N LEU A 130 -33.13 -32.69 -18.68
CA LEU A 130 -32.87 -33.97 -19.35
C LEU A 130 -33.68 -35.11 -18.70
N ALA A 131 -33.70 -35.19 -17.37
CA ALA A 131 -34.48 -36.20 -16.66
C ALA A 131 -35.99 -36.11 -16.97
N LEU A 132 -36.54 -34.89 -17.08
CA LEU A 132 -37.94 -34.69 -17.47
C LEU A 132 -38.21 -35.11 -18.92
N ILE A 133 -37.26 -34.89 -19.84
CA ILE A 133 -37.38 -35.31 -21.23
C ILE A 133 -37.37 -36.85 -21.32
N GLU A 134 -36.47 -37.51 -20.60
CA GLU A 134 -36.42 -38.98 -20.53
C GLU A 134 -37.70 -39.57 -19.95
N GLN A 135 -38.21 -38.97 -18.87
CA GLN A 135 -39.45 -39.42 -18.26
C GLN A 135 -40.62 -39.30 -19.25
N LYS A 136 -40.74 -38.19 -19.99
CA LYS A 136 -41.79 -38.04 -21.02
C LYS A 136 -41.69 -39.08 -22.14
N LYS A 137 -40.48 -39.41 -22.61
CA LYS A 137 -40.27 -40.44 -23.63
C LYS A 137 -40.67 -41.85 -23.18
N SER A 138 -40.71 -42.11 -21.87
CA SER A 138 -41.15 -43.41 -21.34
C SER A 138 -42.67 -43.59 -21.30
N TYR A 139 -43.44 -42.52 -21.53
CA TYR A 139 -44.91 -42.55 -21.53
C TYR A 139 -45.53 -42.50 -22.95
N GLU A 140 -44.69 -42.45 -24.00
CA GLU A 140 -45.08 -42.61 -25.41
C GLU A 140 -44.72 -44.03 -25.90
#